data_AF-A0A0K8RC53-F1
#
_entry.id   AF-A0A0K8RC53-F1
#
_cell.length_a   1.000
_cell.length_b   1.000
_cell.length_c   1.000
_cell.angle_alpha   90.00
_cell.angle_beta   90.00
_cell.angle_gamma   90.00
#
_symmetry.space_group_name_H-M   'P 1'
#
loop_
_entity.id
_entity.type
_entity.pdbx_description
1 polymer ?
#
loop_
_entity_poly.entity_id
_entity_poly.type
_entity_poly.pdbx_seq_one_letter_code
_entity_poly.pdbx_strand_id
1 'polypeptide(L)'
;MIRMMILPFSVVLLSALGYLHAAQPKQDADDCSPGLGDYITKVCSSSGMTFTEFSGCTYTCQKPPSGSQTYWSKRNLPDGLPCGKCRQCCGGTCTRVQFNFESWLTVRPCTG
;
A
#
# COMPACT_ATOMS: atom_id res chain seq x y z
N MET A 1 -57.04 -12.78 12.13
CA MET A 1 -56.34 -11.50 11.91
C MET A 1 -54.86 -11.71 12.20
N ILE A 2 -54.05 -11.92 11.16
CA ILE A 2 -52.59 -12.09 11.30
C ILE A 2 -52.00 -10.70 11.06
N ARG A 3 -51.44 -10.10 12.11
CA ARG A 3 -50.74 -8.81 11.98
C ARG A 3 -49.37 -9.04 11.36
N MET A 4 -49.20 -8.61 10.11
CA MET A 4 -47.91 -8.36 9.47
C MET A 4 -47.10 -7.41 10.35
N MET A 5 -45.99 -7.91 10.91
CA MET A 5 -44.90 -7.06 11.35
C MET A 5 -43.75 -7.28 10.37
N ILE A 6 -43.79 -6.52 9.28
CA ILE A 6 -42.66 -6.38 8.37
C ILE A 6 -41.59 -5.65 9.17
N LEU A 7 -40.55 -6.37 9.57
CA LEU A 7 -39.35 -5.79 10.18
C LEU A 7 -38.65 -4.90 9.14
N PRO A 8 -38.31 -3.64 9.45
CA PRO A 8 -37.46 -2.83 8.59
C PRO A 8 -36.01 -3.25 8.84
N PHE A 9 -35.63 -4.45 8.39
CA PHE A 9 -34.23 -4.80 8.21
C PHE A 9 -33.79 -4.27 6.86
N SER A 10 -33.64 -2.96 6.77
CA SER A 10 -33.03 -2.32 5.62
C SER A 10 -32.25 -1.13 6.15
N VAL A 11 -31.04 -0.97 5.60
CA VAL A 11 -30.03 0.01 5.98
C VAL A 11 -29.10 -0.50 7.10
N VAL A 12 -28.08 -1.29 6.72
CA VAL A 12 -26.65 -0.90 6.77
C VAL A 12 -25.86 -2.07 6.15
N LEU A 13 -25.73 -2.08 4.82
CA LEU A 13 -24.78 -2.95 4.12
C LEU A 13 -24.05 -2.11 3.06
N LEU A 14 -23.35 -1.07 3.54
CA LEU A 14 -22.53 -0.18 2.69
C LEU A 14 -21.08 -0.05 3.17
N SER A 15 -20.68 -0.75 4.24
CA SER A 15 -19.31 -0.65 4.79
C SER A 15 -18.34 -1.75 4.30
N ALA A 16 -18.80 -2.73 3.52
CA ALA A 16 -17.95 -3.85 3.08
C ALA A 16 -17.38 -3.72 1.65
N LEU A 17 -17.78 -2.71 0.86
CA LEU A 17 -17.30 -2.58 -0.53
C LEU A 17 -15.90 -1.96 -0.64
N GLY A 18 -15.32 -1.46 0.47
CA GLY A 18 -13.99 -0.84 0.49
C GLY A 18 -12.80 -1.82 0.51
N TYR A 19 -13.05 -3.14 0.63
CA TYR A 19 -12.01 -4.15 0.88
C TYR A 19 -11.69 -5.06 -0.31
N LEU A 20 -12.20 -4.77 -1.51
CA LEU A 20 -11.91 -5.53 -2.72
C LEU A 20 -10.76 -4.94 -3.57
N HIS A 21 -9.90 -4.09 -2.99
CA HIS A 21 -8.63 -3.80 -3.64
C HIS A 21 -7.73 -5.03 -3.46
N ALA A 22 -7.57 -5.82 -4.52
CA ALA A 22 -6.47 -6.78 -4.59
C ALA A 22 -5.18 -6.03 -4.23
N ALA A 23 -4.39 -6.56 -3.29
CA ALA A 23 -3.17 -5.92 -2.84
C ALA A 23 -2.29 -5.58 -4.06
N GLN A 24 -2.00 -4.30 -4.25
CA GLN A 24 -1.13 -3.82 -5.32
C GLN A 24 0.13 -3.25 -4.67
N PRO A 25 1.02 -4.12 -4.15
CA PRO A 25 2.12 -3.68 -3.28
C PRO A 25 3.05 -2.67 -3.97
N LYS A 26 3.22 -2.80 -5.29
CA LYS A 26 3.91 -1.80 -6.11
C LYS A 26 3.21 -0.45 -6.09
N GLN A 27 1.91 -0.42 -6.37
CA GLN A 27 1.13 0.81 -6.35
C GLN A 27 1.07 1.43 -4.96
N ASP A 28 0.97 0.62 -3.90
CA ASP A 28 0.97 1.10 -2.52
C ASP A 28 2.32 1.74 -2.13
N ALA A 29 3.43 1.16 -2.61
CA ALA A 29 4.75 1.74 -2.45
C ALA A 29 4.95 2.99 -3.30
N ASP A 30 4.47 3.01 -4.54
CA ASP A 30 4.55 4.17 -5.45
C ASP A 30 3.63 5.32 -5.03
N ASP A 31 2.49 5.00 -4.41
CA ASP A 31 1.62 5.94 -3.71
C ASP A 31 2.36 6.59 -2.54
N CYS A 32 3.34 5.87 -1.98
CA CYS A 32 4.22 6.45 -1.01
C CYS A 32 5.24 7.38 -1.61
N SER A 33 6.00 6.91 -2.59
CA SER A 33 6.99 7.71 -3.26
C SER A 33 7.17 7.20 -4.68
N PRO A 34 7.02 8.06 -5.72
CA PRO A 34 7.06 7.62 -7.10
C PRO A 34 8.35 6.84 -7.47
N GLY A 35 8.26 5.53 -7.71
CA GLY A 35 9.42 4.69 -8.03
C GLY A 35 10.00 3.91 -6.85
N LEU A 36 9.44 4.06 -5.64
CA LEU A 36 9.73 3.17 -4.52
C LEU A 36 9.29 1.73 -4.81
N GLY A 37 8.15 1.55 -5.48
CA GLY A 37 7.68 0.25 -5.93
C GLY A 37 8.65 -0.39 -6.92
N ASP A 38 9.20 0.39 -7.86
CA ASP A 38 10.25 -0.07 -8.78
C ASP A 38 11.56 -0.42 -8.07
N TYR A 39 11.98 0.40 -7.11
CA TYR A 39 13.14 0.12 -6.28
C TYR A 39 13.00 -1.23 -5.55
N ILE A 40 11.89 -1.44 -4.84
CA ILE A 40 11.63 -2.69 -4.10
C ILE A 40 11.55 -3.87 -5.07
N THR A 41 10.87 -3.70 -6.21
CA THR A 41 10.77 -4.73 -7.26
C THR A 41 12.14 -5.16 -7.72
N LYS A 42 13.04 -4.20 -8.02
CA LYS A 42 14.42 -4.48 -8.42
C LYS A 42 15.21 -5.21 -7.33
N VAL A 43 15.02 -4.84 -6.06
CA VAL A 43 15.65 -5.53 -4.93
C VAL A 43 15.18 -6.99 -4.85
N CYS A 44 13.88 -7.24 -4.91
CA CYS A 44 13.35 -8.61 -4.89
C CYS A 44 13.82 -9.42 -6.11
N SER A 45 13.74 -8.85 -7.31
CA SER A 45 14.10 -9.54 -8.54
C SER A 45 15.59 -9.86 -8.63
N SER A 46 16.46 -9.05 -8.00
CA SER A 46 17.90 -9.33 -7.91
C SER A 46 18.22 -10.64 -7.18
N SER A 47 17.31 -11.08 -6.31
CA SER A 47 17.38 -12.38 -5.60
C SER A 47 16.50 -13.47 -6.24
N GLY A 48 15.94 -13.23 -7.43
CA GLY A 48 15.00 -14.13 -8.09
C GLY A 48 13.67 -14.28 -7.33
N MET A 49 13.22 -13.22 -6.64
CA MET A 49 11.99 -13.17 -5.87
C MET A 49 11.04 -12.11 -6.43
N THR A 50 9.76 -12.22 -6.11
CA THR A 50 8.68 -11.32 -6.51
C THR A 50 8.28 -10.45 -5.32
N PHE A 51 8.03 -9.17 -5.56
CA PHE A 51 7.49 -8.26 -4.55
C PHE A 51 5.99 -8.55 -4.33
N THR A 52 5.59 -8.92 -3.11
CA THR A 52 4.23 -9.39 -2.83
C THR A 52 3.48 -8.58 -1.78
N GLU A 53 4.18 -7.92 -0.86
CA GLU A 53 3.53 -7.13 0.19
C GLU A 53 4.36 -5.89 0.54
N PHE A 54 3.67 -4.79 0.78
CA PHE A 54 4.24 -3.55 1.30
C PHE A 54 3.43 -3.11 2.52
N SER A 55 4.09 -2.84 3.64
CA SER A 55 3.42 -2.37 4.85
C SER A 55 4.38 -1.58 5.73
N GLY A 56 4.04 -0.30 5.93
CA GLY A 56 4.88 0.62 6.70
C GLY A 56 6.28 0.68 6.11
N CYS A 57 7.30 0.43 6.94
CA CYS A 57 8.71 0.43 6.53
C CYS A 57 9.20 -0.98 6.16
N THR A 58 8.29 -1.91 5.86
CA THR A 58 8.62 -3.30 5.54
C THR A 58 8.02 -3.73 4.22
N TYR A 59 8.70 -4.64 3.54
CA TYR A 59 8.22 -5.28 2.33
C TYR A 59 8.55 -6.78 2.33
N THR A 60 7.74 -7.56 1.64
CA THR A 60 7.92 -9.00 1.48
C THR A 60 8.31 -9.30 0.03
N CYS A 61 9.43 -10.02 -0.12
CA CYS A 61 9.81 -10.68 -1.36
C CYS A 61 9.49 -12.18 -1.24
N GLN A 62 8.76 -12.74 -2.20
CA GLN A 62 8.42 -14.15 -2.25
C GLN A 62 9.09 -14.82 -3.44
N LYS A 63 9.77 -15.95 -3.22
CA LYS A 63 10.29 -16.76 -4.31
C LYS A 63 9.11 -17.45 -5.02
N PRO A 64 9.06 -17.46 -6.37
CA PRO A 64 8.08 -18.26 -7.08
C PRO A 64 8.12 -19.70 -6.57
N PRO A 65 6.96 -20.37 -6.41
CA PRO A 65 6.93 -21.74 -5.92
C PRO A 65 7.76 -22.63 -6.85
N SER A 66 8.75 -23.30 -6.28
CA SER A 66 9.55 -24.32 -6.97
C SER A 66 9.31 -25.64 -6.26
N GLY A 67 8.42 -26.47 -6.80
CA GLY A 67 7.92 -27.66 -6.11
C GLY A 67 6.97 -27.30 -4.96
N SER A 68 7.19 -27.88 -3.77
CA SER A 68 6.34 -27.70 -2.58
C SER A 68 6.79 -26.58 -1.62
N GLN A 69 7.96 -25.97 -1.85
CA GLN A 69 8.49 -24.94 -0.97
C GLN A 69 8.17 -23.54 -1.48
N THR A 70 7.47 -22.78 -0.63
CA THR A 70 7.32 -21.34 -0.78
C THR A 70 8.27 -20.67 0.20
N TYR A 71 9.14 -19.79 -0.30
CA TYR A 71 10.05 -19.02 0.53
C TYR A 71 9.67 -17.54 0.48
N TRP A 72 9.56 -16.90 1.65
CA TRP A 72 9.34 -15.47 1.78
C TRP A 72 10.44 -14.82 2.61
N SER A 73 10.78 -13.59 2.25
CA SER A 73 11.74 -12.76 2.96
C SER A 73 11.09 -11.41 3.22
N LYS A 74 10.81 -11.13 4.49
CA LYS A 74 10.39 -9.81 4.95
C LYS A 74 11.63 -8.98 5.24
N ARG A 75 11.71 -7.78 4.68
CA ARG A 75 12.86 -6.88 4.77
C ARG A 75 12.40 -5.49 5.19
N ASN A 76 13.29 -4.76 5.86
CA ASN A 76 13.09 -3.35 6.16
C ASN A 76 13.53 -2.50 4.97
N LEU A 77 12.87 -1.36 4.80
CA LEU A 77 13.37 -0.28 3.96
C LEU A 77 14.67 0.28 4.57
N PRO A 78 15.65 0.67 3.72
CA PRO A 78 16.76 1.51 4.16
C PRO A 78 16.30 2.77 4.89
N ASP A 79 17.14 3.25 5.80
CA ASP A 79 16.89 4.50 6.53
C ASP A 79 16.74 5.68 5.57
N GLY A 80 15.83 6.61 5.89
CA GLY A 80 15.52 7.77 5.07
C GLY A 80 14.48 7.53 3.97
N LEU A 81 14.07 6.28 3.72
CA LEU A 81 12.95 6.00 2.82
C LEU A 81 11.61 6.34 3.48
N PRO A 82 10.66 6.95 2.75
CA PRO A 82 9.34 7.22 3.29
C PRO A 82 8.60 5.90 3.52
N CYS A 83 7.96 5.81 4.68
CA CYS A 83 7.10 4.70 5.03
C CYS A 83 5.82 5.17 5.73
N GLY A 84 4.67 4.56 5.38
CA GLY A 84 3.38 4.88 5.99
C GLY A 84 2.26 5.03 4.95
N LYS A 85 1.18 5.75 5.32
CA LYS A 85 0.07 6.04 4.40
C LYS A 85 0.39 7.14 3.37
N CYS A 86 1.54 7.80 3.55
CA CYS A 86 2.15 8.76 2.62
C CYS A 86 1.17 9.80 2.07
N ARG A 87 0.42 10.37 3.02
CA ARG A 87 -0.45 11.52 2.83
C ARG A 87 -0.09 12.61 3.83
N GLN A 88 -0.24 13.87 3.41
CA GLN A 88 -0.13 15.06 4.24
C GLN A 88 -1.39 15.90 4.15
N CYS A 89 -1.62 16.79 5.11
CA CYS A 89 -2.73 17.75 5.04
C CYS A 89 -2.33 18.97 4.20
N CYS A 90 -3.11 19.29 3.18
CA CYS A 90 -2.96 20.47 2.33
C CYS A 90 -4.27 21.25 2.34
N GLY A 91 -4.31 22.42 2.99
CA GLY A 91 -5.50 23.29 3.01
C GLY A 91 -6.78 22.60 3.49
N GLY A 92 -6.67 21.65 4.43
CA GLY A 92 -7.80 20.84 4.92
C GLY A 92 -8.08 19.55 4.14
N THR A 93 -7.30 19.26 3.08
CA THR A 93 -7.44 18.04 2.26
C THR A 93 -6.28 17.07 2.48
N CYS A 94 -6.60 15.79 2.66
CA CYS A 94 -5.58 14.73 2.76
C CYS A 94 -5.02 14.41 1.37
N THR A 95 -3.81 14.86 1.09
CA THR A 95 -3.16 14.80 -0.24
C THR A 95 -1.98 13.83 -0.20
N ARG A 96 -1.71 13.10 -1.28
CA ARG A 96 -0.53 12.24 -1.40
C ARG A 96 0.75 13.08 -1.33
N VAL A 97 1.75 12.56 -0.63
CA VAL A 97 3.05 13.23 -0.53
C VAL A 97 3.84 12.96 -1.81
N GLN A 98 4.32 14.01 -2.48
CA GLN A 98 5.30 13.87 -3.55
C GLN A 98 6.70 14.08 -2.97
N PHE A 99 7.49 13.01 -2.99
CA PHE A 99 8.91 13.07 -2.65
C PHE A 99 9.74 13.30 -3.92
N ASN A 100 10.78 14.13 -3.81
CA ASN A 100 11.77 14.27 -4.87
C ASN A 100 12.96 13.33 -4.59
N PHE A 101 13.23 12.39 -5.51
CA PHE A 101 14.35 11.46 -5.37
C PHE A 101 15.73 12.10 -5.65
N GLU A 102 15.78 13.27 -6.29
CA GLU A 102 17.04 14.03 -6.48
C GLU A 102 17.50 14.70 -5.17
N SER A 103 16.56 15.01 -4.28
CA SER A 103 16.85 15.50 -2.93
C SER A 103 15.88 14.87 -1.95
N TRP A 104 16.25 13.68 -1.45
CA TRP A 104 15.52 12.85 -0.46
C TRP A 104 14.93 13.62 0.75
N LEU A 105 15.38 14.85 1.00
CA LEU A 105 15.01 15.69 2.14
C LEU A 105 13.87 16.68 1.87
N THR A 106 13.39 16.80 0.63
CA THR A 106 12.37 17.81 0.30
C THR A 106 11.06 17.12 -0.06
N VAL A 107 10.23 16.89 0.96
CA VAL A 107 8.79 16.78 0.74
C VAL A 107 8.37 18.05 0.03
N ARG A 108 7.80 17.96 -1.19
CA ARG A 108 7.26 19.16 -1.82
C ARG A 108 6.11 19.66 -0.92
N PRO A 109 6.22 20.87 -0.32
CA PRO A 109 5.10 21.44 0.40
C PRO A 109 3.96 21.66 -0.59
N CYS A 110 2.72 21.61 -0.09
CA CYS A 110 1.52 21.84 -0.88
C CYS A 110 1.70 23.11 -1.73
N THR A 111 1.72 22.97 -3.05
CA THR A 111 1.72 24.12 -3.96
C THR A 111 0.32 24.72 -3.92
N GLY A 112 0.20 25.88 -3.27
CA GLY A 112 -1.01 26.71 -3.32
C GLY A 112 -1.19 27.39 -4.66
#